data_AF-A0ABD7ANV0-F1
#
_entry.id   AF-A0ABD7ANV0-F1
#
_cell.length_a   1.000
_cell.length_b   1.000
_cell.length_c   1.000
_cell.angle_alpha   90.00
_cell.angle_beta   90.00
_cell.angle_gamma   90.00
#
_symmetry.space_group_name_H-M   'P 1'
#
loop_
_entity.id
_entity.type
_entity.pdbx_description
1 polymer ?
#
loop_
_entity_poly.entity_id
_entity_poly.type
_entity_poly.pdbx_seq_one_letter_code
_entity_poly.pdbx_strand_id
1 'polypeptide(L)'
;MARFTRSLTAKIDHYRQQRCLRGLRDYSCKLRYFWVRETETALHSHYHALLFFNKDLFRSLGSAGYSSLWNMIQEAWLSALGLTDYPEYSRLVHFPESGSYILERDKPVFYQQYEDLVFRASYLAKEGTKHYSADTRSMGASQG
;
A
#
# COMPACT_ATOMS: atom_id res chain seq x y z
N MET A 1 -1.14 -8.74 -7.96
CA MET A 1 -1.79 -7.59 -7.28
C MET A 1 -3.16 -7.89 -6.67
N ALA A 2 -4.12 -8.50 -7.38
CA ALA A 2 -5.45 -8.78 -6.81
C ALA A 2 -5.42 -9.62 -5.50
N ARG A 3 -4.55 -10.64 -5.44
CA ARG A 3 -4.33 -11.42 -4.20
C ARG A 3 -3.83 -10.54 -3.04
N PHE A 4 -2.86 -9.68 -3.30
CA PHE A 4 -2.31 -8.72 -2.33
C PHE A 4 -3.39 -7.79 -1.79
N THR A 5 -4.16 -7.15 -2.67
CA THR A 5 -5.20 -6.18 -2.25
C THR A 5 -6.32 -6.85 -1.47
N ARG A 6 -6.69 -8.09 -1.81
CA ARG A 6 -7.66 -8.88 -1.04
C ARG A 6 -7.12 -9.25 0.34
N SER A 7 -5.87 -9.73 0.41
CA SER A 7 -5.22 -10.08 1.68
C SER A 7 -5.09 -8.86 2.59
N LEU A 8 -4.65 -7.72 2.05
CA LEU A 8 -4.53 -6.47 2.80
C LEU A 8 -5.89 -5.97 3.31
N THR A 9 -6.94 -6.03 2.48
CA THR A 9 -8.31 -5.65 2.89
C THR A 9 -8.78 -6.52 4.05
N ALA A 10 -8.63 -7.85 3.95
CA ALA A 10 -9.01 -8.78 5.02
C ALA A 10 -8.25 -8.51 6.33
N LYS A 11 -6.96 -8.17 6.24
CA LYS A 11 -6.15 -7.79 7.43
C LYS A 11 -6.63 -6.49 8.06
N ILE A 12 -6.98 -5.49 7.26
CA ILE A 12 -7.56 -4.23 7.76
C ILE A 12 -8.89 -4.49 8.48
N ASP A 13 -9.76 -5.31 7.90
CA ASP A 13 -11.06 -5.65 8.49
C ASP A 13 -10.89 -6.43 9.79
N HIS A 14 -9.98 -7.41 9.83
CA HIS A 14 -9.63 -8.12 11.05
C HIS A 14 -9.08 -7.16 12.13
N TYR A 15 -8.16 -6.27 11.76
CA TYR A 15 -7.61 -5.27 12.67
C TYR A 15 -8.70 -4.37 13.26
N ARG A 16 -9.65 -3.92 12.44
CA ARG A 16 -10.81 -3.13 12.89
C ARG A 16 -11.68 -3.92 13.88
N GLN A 17 -12.00 -5.17 13.59
CA GLN A 17 -12.77 -6.04 14.48
C GLN A 17 -12.07 -6.22 15.83
N GLN A 18 -10.76 -6.50 15.84
CA GLN A 18 -9.96 -6.64 17.06
C GLN A 18 -9.95 -5.36 17.91
N ARG A 19 -9.95 -4.18 17.27
CA ARG A 19 -10.08 -2.91 17.99
C ARG A 19 -11.46 -2.75 18.62
N CYS A 20 -12.53 -3.09 17.91
CA CYS A 20 -13.90 -3.03 18.42
C CYS A 20 -14.09 -3.94 19.64
N LEU A 21 -13.54 -5.16 19.59
CA LEU A 21 -13.57 -6.10 20.72
C LEU A 21 -12.86 -5.56 21.97
N ARG A 22 -11.93 -4.62 21.80
CA ARG A 22 -11.24 -3.90 22.90
C ARG A 22 -11.95 -2.62 23.35
N GLY A 23 -13.18 -2.38 22.88
CA GLY A 23 -13.96 -1.19 23.19
C GLY A 23 -13.48 0.10 22.49
N LEU A 24 -12.58 -0.02 21.49
CA LEU A 24 -12.14 1.13 20.72
C LEU A 24 -13.15 1.45 19.61
N ARG A 25 -13.24 2.73 19.24
CA ARG A 25 -14.11 3.20 18.16
C ARG A 25 -13.77 2.52 16.83
N ASP A 26 -14.79 2.07 16.10
CA ASP A 26 -14.65 1.59 14.72
C ASP A 26 -14.49 2.78 13.77
N TYR A 27 -13.40 2.77 13.02
CA TYR A 27 -13.17 3.69 11.91
C TYR A 27 -13.18 2.88 10.62
N SER A 28 -14.19 3.11 9.78
CA SER A 28 -14.29 2.45 8.48
C SER A 28 -13.09 2.80 7.61
N CYS A 29 -12.46 1.81 6.99
CA CYS A 29 -11.32 2.02 6.09
C CYS A 29 -11.48 1.18 4.83
N LYS A 30 -11.98 1.80 3.75
CA LYS A 30 -11.98 1.19 2.42
C LYS A 30 -10.63 1.44 1.77
N LEU A 31 -9.85 0.39 1.56
CA LEU A 31 -8.56 0.47 0.85
C LEU A 31 -8.79 0.98 -0.58
N ARG A 32 -8.15 2.12 -0.92
CA ARG A 32 -8.00 2.56 -2.31
C ARG A 32 -6.55 2.45 -2.70
N TYR A 33 -6.29 2.21 -3.98
CA TYR A 33 -4.93 2.02 -4.44
C TYR A 33 -4.77 2.32 -5.93
N PHE A 34 -3.53 2.62 -6.30
CA PHE A 34 -3.03 2.61 -7.66
C PHE A 34 -1.72 1.81 -7.69
N TRP A 35 -1.45 1.07 -8.76
CA TRP A 35 -0.20 0.35 -8.91
C TRP A 35 0.26 0.31 -10.36
N VAL A 36 1.57 0.19 -10.52
CA VAL A 36 2.25 -0.05 -11.79
C VAL A 36 3.19 -1.23 -11.65
N ARG A 37 3.37 -1.97 -12.74
CA ARG A 37 4.32 -3.06 -12.86
C ARG A 37 5.47 -2.61 -13.75
N GLU A 38 6.68 -2.88 -13.28
CA GLU A 38 7.92 -2.58 -13.98
C GLU A 38 8.69 -3.89 -14.16
N THR A 39 9.34 -4.03 -15.31
CA THR A 39 10.14 -5.21 -15.68
C THR A 39 11.22 -4.66 -16.57
N GLU A 40 12.16 -3.95 -15.96
CA GLU A 40 13.25 -3.27 -16.66
C GLU A 40 14.29 -4.33 -17.09
N THR A 41 15.26 -4.65 -16.22
CA THR A 41 16.30 -5.68 -16.44
C THR A 41 16.21 -6.85 -15.46
N ALA A 42 15.29 -6.79 -14.50
CA ALA A 42 15.16 -7.78 -13.46
C ALA A 42 14.48 -9.07 -13.95
N LEU A 43 14.94 -10.21 -13.43
CA LEU A 43 14.35 -11.54 -13.67
C LEU A 43 12.88 -11.62 -13.24
N HIS A 44 12.47 -10.75 -12.31
CA HIS A 44 11.13 -10.72 -11.75
C HIS A 44 10.53 -9.33 -11.85
N SER A 45 9.21 -9.28 -12.05
CA SER A 45 8.50 -8.01 -12.12
C SER A 45 8.42 -7.31 -10.77
N HIS A 46 8.73 -6.03 -10.78
CA HIS A 46 8.61 -5.13 -9.64
C HIS A 46 7.24 -4.44 -9.69
N TYR A 47 6.65 -4.19 -8.53
CA TYR A 47 5.38 -3.48 -8.41
C TYR A 47 5.60 -2.25 -7.54
N HIS A 48 5.23 -1.08 -8.07
CA HIS A 48 5.10 0.13 -7.26
C HIS A 48 3.62 0.38 -6.99
N ALA A 49 3.28 0.67 -5.75
CA ALA A 49 1.90 0.88 -5.32
C ALA A 49 1.78 2.14 -4.49
N LEU A 50 0.74 2.91 -4.78
CA LEU A 50 0.23 3.97 -3.93
C LEU A 50 -1.03 3.47 -3.24
N LEU A 51 -1.03 3.49 -1.90
CA LEU A 51 -2.11 2.95 -1.08
C LEU A 51 -2.72 4.09 -0.25
N PHE A 52 -4.05 4.15 -0.21
CA PHE A 52 -4.80 5.15 0.54
C PHE A 52 -5.62 4.48 1.63
N PHE A 53 -5.55 5.05 2.82
CA PHE A 53 -6.18 4.54 4.03
C PHE A 53 -6.94 5.66 4.74
N ASN A 54 -7.86 5.30 5.63
CA ASN A 54 -8.46 6.26 6.55
C ASN A 54 -7.44 6.63 7.64
N LYS A 55 -7.11 7.93 7.74
CA LYS A 55 -6.17 8.48 8.74
C LYS A 55 -6.60 8.17 10.18
N ASP A 56 -7.90 8.17 10.45
CA ASP A 56 -8.42 7.96 11.80
C ASP A 56 -8.19 6.51 12.28
N LEU A 57 -8.11 5.56 11.33
CA LEU A 57 -7.71 4.19 11.63
C LEU A 57 -6.18 4.04 11.64
N PHE A 58 -5.51 4.64 10.66
CA PHE A 58 -4.06 4.56 10.47
C PHE A 58 -3.44 5.95 10.37
N ARG A 59 -2.94 6.47 11.49
CA ARG A 59 -2.27 7.78 11.53
C ARG A 59 -0.87 7.77 10.92
N SER A 60 -0.22 6.61 10.87
CA SER A 60 1.10 6.42 10.27
C SER A 60 1.25 4.98 9.78
N LEU A 61 2.32 4.73 9.03
CA LEU A 61 2.72 3.38 8.63
C LEU A 61 3.04 2.48 9.85
N GLY A 62 3.50 3.09 10.94
CA GLY A 62 4.02 2.39 12.11
C GLY A 62 5.41 1.79 11.83
N SER A 63 5.79 0.78 12.62
CA SER A 63 7.11 0.15 12.57
C SER A 63 7.00 -1.37 12.48
N ALA A 64 8.08 -1.99 11.99
CA ALA A 64 8.24 -3.44 11.98
C ALA A 64 8.20 -4.02 13.39
N GLY A 65 7.70 -5.25 13.52
CA GLY A 65 7.63 -5.97 14.82
C GLY A 65 6.46 -5.60 15.75
N TYR A 66 5.60 -4.65 15.36
CA TYR A 66 4.39 -4.29 16.11
C TYR A 66 3.12 -4.55 15.29
N SER A 67 1.95 -4.58 15.93
CA SER A 67 0.67 -4.63 15.20
C SER A 67 0.41 -3.31 14.47
N SER A 68 1.00 -3.15 13.28
CA SER A 68 1.06 -1.90 12.51
C SER A 68 0.66 -2.11 11.04
N LEU A 69 0.42 -0.99 10.35
CA LEU A 69 0.13 -1.01 8.92
C LEU A 69 1.32 -1.55 8.11
N TRP A 70 2.56 -1.28 8.56
CA TRP A 70 3.80 -1.84 8.03
C TRP A 70 3.72 -3.36 7.91
N ASN A 71 3.45 -4.04 9.04
CA ASN A 71 3.39 -5.50 9.08
C ASN A 71 2.22 -6.04 8.25
N MET A 72 1.06 -5.40 8.32
CA MET A 72 -0.10 -5.81 7.51
C MET A 72 0.20 -5.79 6.01
N ILE A 73 0.92 -4.78 5.51
CA ILE A 73 1.32 -4.69 4.11
C ILE A 73 2.34 -5.79 3.76
N GLN A 74 3.37 -6.01 4.58
CA GLN A 74 4.36 -7.06 4.35
C GLN A 74 3.73 -8.45 4.34
N GLU A 75 2.93 -8.77 5.34
CA GLU A 75 2.24 -10.06 5.43
C GLU A 75 1.24 -10.27 4.29
N ALA A 76 0.54 -9.21 3.87
CA ALA A 76 -0.36 -9.29 2.71
C ALA A 76 0.41 -9.60 1.43
N TRP A 77 1.63 -9.05 1.28
CA TRP A 77 2.49 -9.33 0.14
C TRP A 77 2.97 -10.78 0.15
N LEU A 78 3.48 -11.26 1.29
CA LEU A 78 3.88 -12.66 1.44
C LEU A 78 2.73 -13.63 1.17
N SER A 79 1.54 -13.33 1.72
CA SER A 79 0.32 -14.08 1.44
C SER A 79 -0.05 -14.12 -0.04
N ALA A 80 0.14 -13.01 -0.77
CA ALA A 80 -0.14 -12.97 -2.20
C ALA A 80 0.81 -13.82 -3.05
N LEU A 81 2.01 -14.07 -2.54
CA LEU A 81 3.07 -14.88 -3.13
C LEU A 81 3.05 -16.34 -2.64
N GLY A 82 2.24 -16.68 -1.63
CA GLY A 82 2.24 -18.01 -1.01
C GLY A 82 3.47 -18.26 -0.12
N LEU A 83 4.05 -17.19 0.45
CA LEU A 83 5.29 -17.21 1.24
C LEU A 83 5.05 -16.87 2.71
N THR A 84 3.88 -17.20 3.27
CA THR A 84 3.53 -16.84 4.65
C THR A 84 4.43 -17.45 5.71
N ASP A 85 5.03 -18.60 5.40
CA ASP A 85 5.87 -19.37 6.35
C ASP A 85 7.35 -18.93 6.31
N TYR A 86 7.67 -17.92 5.51
CA TYR A 86 9.04 -17.46 5.26
C TYR A 86 9.20 -15.96 5.60
N PRO A 87 9.23 -15.60 6.89
CA PRO A 87 9.28 -14.21 7.35
C PRO A 87 10.53 -13.45 6.89
N GLU A 88 11.62 -14.14 6.55
CA GLU A 88 12.83 -13.59 5.95
C GLU A 88 12.57 -12.85 4.63
N TYR A 89 11.50 -13.20 3.91
CA TYR A 89 11.10 -12.53 2.67
C TYR A 89 10.26 -11.27 2.90
N SER A 90 10.00 -10.85 4.14
CA SER A 90 9.32 -9.58 4.44
C SER A 90 9.99 -8.37 3.78
N ARG A 91 11.32 -8.44 3.55
CA ARG A 91 12.12 -7.43 2.84
C ARG A 91 11.79 -7.29 1.35
N LEU A 92 10.97 -8.17 0.77
CA LEU A 92 10.46 -8.01 -0.60
C LEU A 92 9.54 -6.79 -0.76
N VAL A 93 9.05 -6.22 0.34
CA VAL A 93 8.37 -4.93 0.35
C VAL A 93 9.33 -3.85 0.80
N HIS A 94 9.49 -2.84 -0.06
CA HIS A 94 10.25 -1.63 0.24
C HIS A 94 9.31 -0.45 0.47
N PHE A 95 9.46 0.23 1.60
CA PHE A 95 8.77 1.49 1.87
C PHE A 95 9.75 2.65 1.65
N PRO A 96 9.43 3.61 0.78
CA PRO A 96 10.33 4.72 0.51
C PRO A 96 10.40 5.66 1.72
N GLU A 97 11.57 6.27 1.91
CA GLU A 97 11.77 7.29 2.92
C GLU A 97 10.79 8.46 2.71
N SER A 98 10.18 8.92 3.82
CA SER A 98 9.13 9.94 3.80
C SER A 98 7.98 9.63 2.82
N GLY A 99 7.65 8.35 2.64
CA GLY A 99 6.64 7.88 1.70
C GLY A 99 5.19 7.97 2.19
N SER A 100 4.95 8.51 3.38
CA SER A 100 3.62 8.61 3.98
C SER A 100 3.14 10.06 4.00
N TYR A 101 1.91 10.27 3.54
CA TYR A 101 1.27 11.57 3.46
C TYR A 101 -0.07 11.54 4.18
N ILE A 102 -0.39 12.60 4.91
CA ILE A 102 -1.70 12.82 5.51
C ILE A 102 -2.38 13.92 4.70
N LEU A 103 -3.57 13.64 4.15
CA LEU A 103 -4.34 14.63 3.41
C LEU A 103 -5.57 15.04 4.21
N GLU A 104 -5.49 16.19 4.87
CA GLU A 104 -6.59 16.78 5.64
C GLU A 104 -7.02 18.09 4.98
N ARG A 105 -8.16 18.08 4.28
CA ARG A 105 -8.65 19.21 3.46
C ARG A 105 -8.85 20.51 4.23
N ASP A 106 -9.08 20.44 5.53
CA ASP A 106 -9.29 21.57 6.43
C ASP A 106 -7.99 22.15 7.00
N LYS A 107 -6.83 21.55 6.72
CA LYS A 107 -5.54 22.01 7.25
C LYS A 107 -4.83 22.95 6.26
N PRO A 108 -4.16 24.01 6.74
CA PRO A 108 -3.38 24.93 5.89
C PRO A 108 -2.32 24.23 5.03
N VAL A 109 -1.77 23.11 5.52
CA VAL A 109 -0.73 22.33 4.83
C VAL A 109 -1.26 21.41 3.74
N PHE A 110 -2.59 21.34 3.53
CA PHE A 110 -3.22 20.40 2.59
C PHE A 110 -2.64 20.50 1.17
N TYR A 111 -2.58 21.70 0.62
CA TYR A 111 -2.12 21.89 -0.76
C TYR A 111 -0.67 21.46 -0.95
N GLN A 112 0.21 21.80 0.00
CA GLN A 112 1.60 21.36 -0.03
C GLN A 112 1.71 19.83 0.04
N GLN A 113 1.01 19.19 0.98
CA GLN A 113 1.03 17.73 1.12
C GLN A 113 0.46 17.01 -0.11
N TYR A 114 -0.57 17.60 -0.74
CA TYR A 114 -1.16 17.10 -1.96
C TYR A 114 -0.19 17.21 -3.14
N GLU A 115 0.44 18.36 -3.33
CA GLU A 115 1.45 18.59 -4.38
C GLU A 115 2.65 17.65 -4.21
N ASP A 116 3.18 17.50 -3.00
CA ASP A 116 4.28 16.59 -2.70
C ASP A 116 3.93 15.13 -3.02
N LEU A 117 2.69 14.72 -2.70
CA LEU A 117 2.17 13.40 -3.03
C LEU A 117 2.06 13.22 -4.55
N VAL A 118 1.47 14.18 -5.27
CA VAL A 118 1.30 14.12 -6.72
C VAL A 118 2.65 14.08 -7.41
N PHE A 119 3.61 14.90 -6.97
CA PHE A 119 4.97 14.89 -7.46
C PHE A 119 5.63 13.53 -7.26
N ARG A 120 5.54 12.94 -6.06
CA ARG A 120 6.08 11.59 -5.82
C ARG A 120 5.37 10.52 -6.66
N ALA A 121 4.05 10.60 -6.79
CA ALA A 121 3.25 9.67 -7.58
C ALA A 121 3.57 9.77 -9.09
N SER A 122 4.03 10.92 -9.58
CA SER A 122 4.48 11.09 -10.96
C SER A 122 5.65 10.17 -11.33
N TYR A 123 6.45 9.72 -10.34
CA TYR A 123 7.49 8.71 -10.56
C TYR A 123 6.90 7.40 -11.09
N LEU A 124 5.67 7.05 -10.69
CA LEU A 124 4.96 5.88 -11.20
C LEU A 124 4.62 6.00 -12.69
N ALA A 125 4.72 7.19 -13.28
CA ALA A 125 4.53 7.42 -14.72
C ALA A 125 5.85 7.43 -15.52
N LYS A 126 7.01 7.31 -14.86
CA LYS A 126 8.31 7.29 -15.55
C LYS A 126 8.37 6.13 -16.54
N GLU A 127 8.49 6.47 -17.83
CA GLU A 127 8.28 5.55 -18.96
C GLU A 127 9.39 4.51 -19.12
N GLY A 128 10.64 4.89 -18.83
CA GLY A 128 11.84 4.13 -19.21
C GLY A 128 12.02 2.74 -18.59
N THR A 129 11.23 2.35 -17.59
CA THR A 129 11.33 1.06 -16.88
C THR A 129 10.08 0.18 -17.04
N LYS A 130 9.10 0.64 -17.84
CA LYS A 130 7.78 0.00 -17.97
C LYS A 130 7.74 -0.97 -19.14
N HIS A 131 7.40 -2.21 -18.85
CA HIS A 131 7.14 -3.21 -19.88
C HIS A 131 5.66 -3.15 -20.29
N TYR A 132 5.42 -2.80 -21.55
CA TYR A 132 4.10 -2.87 -22.17
C TYR A 132 3.99 -4.19 -22.92
N SER A 133 3.06 -5.05 -22.50
CA SER A 133 2.75 -6.31 -23.19
C SER A 133 1.24 -6.46 -23.31
N ALA A 134 0.75 -6.99 -24.43
CA ALA A 134 -0.67 -7.30 -24.60
C ALA A 134 -1.15 -8.39 -23.62
N ASP A 135 -0.24 -9.26 -23.17
CA ASP A 135 -0.58 -10.43 -22.35
C ASP A 135 -0.76 -10.14 -20.87
N THR A 136 -0.26 -8.99 -20.38
CA THR A 136 -0.30 -8.66 -18.96
C THR A 136 -0.53 -7.18 -18.70
N ARG A 137 -1.33 -6.88 -17.66
CA ARG A 137 -1.60 -5.48 -17.25
C ARG A 137 -0.35 -4.85 -16.64
N SER A 138 0.04 -3.69 -17.16
CA SER A 138 1.15 -2.89 -16.65
C SER A 138 0.75 -1.92 -15.53
N MET A 139 -0.55 -1.69 -15.33
CA MET A 139 -1.07 -0.86 -14.24
C MET A 139 -2.48 -1.26 -13.81
N GLY A 140 -2.91 -0.78 -12.65
CA GLY A 140 -4.29 -0.92 -12.19
C GLY A 140 -4.61 -0.06 -10.97
N ALA A 141 -5.90 0.11 -10.71
CA ALA A 141 -6.40 0.90 -9.60
C ALA A 141 -7.64 0.25 -8.99
N SER A 142 -7.95 0.62 -7.75
CA SER A 142 -9.26 0.33 -7.16
C SER A 142 -10.35 1.07 -7.94
N GLN A 143 -11.40 0.36 -8.35
CA GLN A 143 -12.59 0.96 -8.96
C GLN A 143 -13.53 1.51 -7.88
N GLY A 144 -14.30 2.56 -8.19
CA GLY A 144 -15.21 3.29 -7.29
C GLY A 144 -16.10 2.39 -6.45
#